data_AF-A0A2G6B667-F1
#
_entry.id   AF-A0A2G6B667-F1
#
_cell.length_a   1.000
_cell.length_b   1.000
_cell.length_c   1.000
_cell.angle_alpha   90.00
_cell.angle_beta   90.00
_cell.angle_gamma   90.00
#
_symmetry.space_group_name_H-M   'P 1'
#
loop_
_entity.id
_entity.type
_entity.pdbx_description
1 polymer ?
#
loop_
_entity_poly.entity_id
_entity_poly.type
_entity_poly.pdbx_seq_one_letter_code
_entity_poly.pdbx_strand_id
1 'polypeptide(L)' 'MSKKLSIYLSMLVIGFTLLLLAIFLDLPEKLKWLFLVIAVILNVTSAVAAMRIGLKEMKPNKR' A
#
# COMPACT_ATOMS: atom_id res chain seq x y z
N MET A 1 -15.68 1.53 9.35
CA MET A 1 -14.24 1.26 9.12
C MET A 1 -13.42 2.22 9.98
N SER A 2 -12.40 1.76 10.70
CA SER A 2 -11.58 2.71 11.50
C SER A 2 -10.89 3.71 10.56
N LYS A 3 -10.79 4.99 10.96
CA LYS A 3 -10.10 6.02 10.15
C LYS A 3 -8.71 5.57 9.68
N LYS A 4 -8.00 4.81 10.53
CA LYS A 4 -6.69 4.22 10.22
C LYS A 4 -6.74 3.23 9.06
N LEU A 5 -7.71 2.31 9.05
CA LEU A 5 -7.87 1.33 7.99
C LEU A 5 -8.21 1.99 6.64
N SER A 6 -9.04 3.03 6.66
CA SER A 6 -9.34 3.80 5.44
C SER A 6 -8.09 4.46 4.86
N ILE A 7 -7.19 5.00 5.69
CA ILE A 7 -5.94 5.62 5.24
C ILE A 7 -5.01 4.58 4.60
N TYR A 8 -4.86 3.40 5.21
CA TYR A 8 -4.02 2.34 4.65
C TYR A 8 -4.55 1.80 3.31
N LEU A 9 -5.88 1.73 3.16
CA LEU A 9 -6.51 1.39 1.88
C LEU A 9 -6.28 2.47 0.81
N SER A 10 -6.42 3.75 1.16
CA SER A 10 -6.07 4.83 0.24
C SER A 10 -4.60 4.78 -0.17
N MET A 11 -3.68 4.55 0.78
CA MET A 11 -2.26 4.34 0.48
C MET A 11 -2.01 3.15 -0.43
N LEU A 12 -2.76 2.05 -0.27
CA LEU A 12 -2.65 0.88 -1.13
C LEU A 12 -3.09 1.21 -2.56
N VAL A 13 -4.22 1.89 -2.73
CA VAL A 13 -4.73 2.29 -4.05
C VAL A 13 -3.76 3.24 -4.73
N ILE A 14 -3.22 4.22 -4.01
CA ILE A 14 -2.22 5.17 -4.54
C ILE A 14 -0.94 4.41 -4.94
N GLY A 15 -0.41 3.56 -4.05
CA GLY A 15 0.79 2.77 -4.32
C GLY A 15 0.63 1.85 -5.52
N PHE A 16 -0.52 1.19 -5.65
CA PHE A 16 -0.83 0.32 -6.79
C PHE A 16 -0.95 1.12 -8.09
N THR A 17 -1.59 2.29 -8.06
CA THR A 17 -1.71 3.17 -9.23
C THR A 17 -0.32 3.67 -9.69
N LEU A 18 0.55 4.06 -8.75
CA LEU A 18 1.93 4.44 -9.07
C LEU A 18 2.74 3.28 -9.66
N LEU A 19 2.51 2.06 -9.18
CA LEU A 19 3.15 0.87 -9.75
C LEU A 19 2.71 0.64 -11.20
N LEU A 20 1.40 0.74 -11.46
CA LEU A 20 0.86 0.65 -12.82
C LEU A 20 1.44 1.74 -13.73
N LEU A 21 1.47 2.98 -13.26
CA LEU A 21 2.06 4.09 -14.02
C LEU A 21 3.54 3.83 -14.34
N ALA A 22 4.32 3.32 -13.38
CA ALA A 22 5.74 3.02 -13.58
C ALA A 22 6.01 1.87 -14.55
N ILE A 23 5.07 0.92 -14.68
CA ILE A 23 5.22 -0.26 -15.55
C ILE A 23 4.68 0.01 -16.95
N PHE A 24 3.52 0.67 -17.06
CA PHE A 24 2.78 0.82 -18.32
C PHE A 24 3.08 2.11 -19.09
N LEU A 25 3.54 3.17 -18.42
CA LEU A 25 3.98 4.38 -19.13
C LEU A 25 5.48 4.32 -19.42
N ASP A 26 5.85 4.79 -20.61
CA ASP A 26 7.24 5.13 -20.96
C ASP A 26 7.67 6.43 -20.26
N LEU A 27 7.96 6.31 -18.96
CA LEU A 27 8.50 7.38 -18.15
C LEU A 27 10.03 7.44 -18.27
N PRO A 28 10.63 8.65 -18.17
CA PRO A 28 12.09 8.78 -18.03
C PRO A 28 12.63 7.92 -16.89
N GLU A 29 13.77 7.28 -17.10
CA GLU A 29 14.30 6.24 -16.21
C GLU A 29 14.36 6.67 -14.73
N LYS A 30 14.79 7.90 -14.45
CA LYS A 30 14.83 8.45 -13.08
C LYS A 30 13.44 8.54 -12.44
N LEU A 31 12.42 8.95 -13.20
CA LEU A 31 11.04 9.07 -12.72
C LEU A 31 10.39 7.70 -12.55
N LYS A 32 10.68 6.77 -13.46
CA LYS A 32 10.23 5.38 -13.37
C LYS A 32 10.74 4.73 -12.08
N TRP A 33 12.03 4.86 -11.78
CA TRP A 33 12.61 4.35 -10.53
C TRP A 33 12.04 5.04 -9.29
N LEU A 34 11.83 6.35 -9.34
CA LEU A 34 11.21 7.09 -8.24
C LEU A 34 9.80 6.57 -7.94
N PHE A 35 8.95 6.41 -8.96
CA PHE A 35 7.60 5.85 -8.79
C PHE A 35 7.63 4.41 -8.30
N LEU A 36 8.55 3.59 -8.80
CA LEU A 36 8.75 2.22 -8.33
C LEU A 36 9.07 2.16 -6.84
N VAL A 37 10.04 2.96 -6.38
CA VAL A 37 10.43 2.99 -4.96
C VAL A 37 9.26 3.42 -4.07
N ILE A 38 8.56 4.50 -4.46
CA ILE A 38 7.40 4.99 -3.71
C ILE A 38 6.28 3.94 -3.69
N ALA A 39 5.98 3.34 -4.84
CA ALA A 39 4.96 2.31 -4.96
C ALA A 39 5.27 1.11 -4.08
N VAL A 40 6.52 0.64 -4.05
CA VAL A 40 6.94 -0.48 -3.20
C VAL A 40 6.76 -0.14 -1.72
N ILE A 41 7.24 1.02 -1.27
CA ILE A 41 7.13 1.44 0.14
C ILE A 41 5.66 1.52 0.57
N LEU A 42 4.80 2.15 -0.24
CA LEU A 42 3.38 2.29 0.06
C LEU A 42 2.67 0.93 0.10
N ASN A 43 2.88 0.07 -0.90
CA ASN A 43 2.23 -1.24 -0.96
C ASN A 43 2.66 -2.16 0.18
N VAL A 44 3.96 -2.24 0.49
CA VAL A 44 4.47 -3.08 1.58
C VAL A 44 3.94 -2.58 2.93
N THR A 45 3.96 -1.27 3.17
CA THR A 45 3.45 -0.68 4.42
C THR A 45 1.95 -0.96 4.57
N SER A 46 1.16 -0.76 3.52
CA SER A 46 -0.28 -1.05 3.52
C SER A 46 -0.58 -2.54 3.68
N ALA A 47 0.18 -3.43 3.05
CA ALA A 47 0.01 -4.87 3.20
C ALA A 47 0.29 -5.34 4.62
N VAL A 48 1.38 -4.86 5.24
CA VAL A 48 1.71 -5.17 6.64
C VAL A 48 0.64 -4.62 7.59
N ALA A 49 0.16 -3.40 7.35
CA ALA A 49 -0.92 -2.80 8.16
C ALA A 49 -2.23 -3.61 8.03
N ALA A 50 -2.60 -4.00 6.81
CA ALA A 50 -3.77 -4.84 6.56
C ALA A 50 -3.64 -6.22 7.22
N MET A 51 -2.47 -6.87 7.15
CA MET A 51 -2.22 -8.12 7.85
C MET A 51 -2.31 -7.97 9.37
N ARG A 52 -1.76 -6.90 9.96
CA ARG A 52 -1.86 -6.66 11.41
C ARG A 52 -3.30 -6.40 11.85
N ILE A 53 -4.06 -5.64 11.07
CA ILE A 53 -5.48 -5.41 11.35
C ILE A 53 -6.26 -6.72 11.21
N GLY A 54 -6.06 -7.45 10.11
CA GLY A 54 -6.70 -8.75 9.89
C GLY A 54 -6.39 -9.76 11.00
N LEU A 55 -5.12 -9.85 11.43
CA LEU A 55 -4.72 -10.69 12.57
C LEU A 55 -5.38 -10.26 13.89
N LYS A 56 -5.61 -8.96 14.09
CA LYS A 56 -6.31 -8.44 15.26
C LYS A 56 -7.80 -8.79 15.24
N GLU A 57 -8.45 -8.69 14.08
CA GLU A 57 -9.84 -9.09 13.91
C GLU A 57 -10.00 -10.63 14.03
N MET A 58 -9.01 -11.40 13.55
CA MET A 58 -8.97 -12.87 13.68
C MET A 58 -8.65 -13.36 15.09
N LYS A 59 -8.12 -12.50 15.96
CA LYS A 59 -8.01 -12.77 17.41
C LYS A 59 -9.07 -11.94 18.13
N PRO A 60 -10.36 -12.34 18.09
CA PRO A 60 -11.36 -11.73 18.93
C PRO A 60 -10.95 -12.03 20.37
N ASN A 61 -10.55 -10.98 21.07
CA ASN A 61 -10.30 -10.88 22.49
C ASN A 61 -10.40 -12.19 23.31
N LYS A 62 -9.25 -12.79 23.67
CA LYS A 62 -9.20 -13.62 24.89
C LYS A 62 -9.06 -12.68 26.09
N ARG A 63 -10.18 -12.09 26.51
CA ARG A 63 -10.34 -11.19 27.68
C ARG A 63 -9.60 -9.86 27.65
#